data_AF-A0AAV5FHZ9-F1
#
_entry.id   AF-A0AAV5FHZ9-F1
#
_cell.length_a   1.000
_cell.length_b   1.000
_cell.length_c   1.000
_cell.angle_alpha   90.00
_cell.angle_beta   90.00
_cell.angle_gamma   90.00
#
_symmetry.space_group_name_H-M   'P 1'
#
loop_
_entity.id
_entity.type
_entity.pdbx_description
1 polymer ?
#
loop_
_entity_poly.entity_id
_entity_poly.type
_entity_poly.pdbx_seq_one_letter_code
_entity_poly.pdbx_strand_id
1 'polypeptide(L)'
;MAPSMHRNAAKRVAVVGAGTSGLAACKHLLARGFRPVVFEAGASVGGLWTRTLASTRLQSPHVAYRFSDFPWPEGVDWFPRHHQVVDYLAAYSRRFGVDECVRFRSRVVAAEHVGEDDDAGDAELWAGNGEAFGAGVWRLTVQHGDSDATQMYEFDFLILCIGRFSGVPNIPAFPPNRGPDAFRGRVLHSMDLSDMDDADAAALVKGKRVAVVGSGKSAYDIAAECAEANGVEHPCTTVCRSPQWIVHDTEVWGKVNLGYLFVNRFAELMVRKPEAGMVSSLLATLLAPLVRNT
;
A
#
# COMPACT_ATOMS: atom_id res chain seq x y z
N MET A 1 39.49 13.36 34.15
CA MET A 1 38.42 13.63 33.18
C MET A 1 37.50 12.42 33.15
N ALA A 2 36.28 12.56 33.67
CA ALA A 2 35.29 11.50 33.60
C ALA A 2 34.80 11.36 32.15
N PRO A 3 34.54 10.15 31.65
CA PRO A 3 33.90 9.99 30.34
C PRO A 3 32.54 10.67 30.39
N SER A 4 32.26 11.52 29.39
CA SER A 4 30.95 12.13 29.17
C SER A 4 29.89 11.02 29.16
N MET A 5 29.06 10.99 30.21
CA MET A 5 27.81 10.24 30.22
C MET A 5 26.82 10.93 29.28
N HIS A 6 27.01 10.81 27.97
CA HIS A 6 25.87 10.90 27.06
C HIS A 6 24.97 9.71 27.40
N ARG A 7 23.99 9.95 28.27
CA ARG A 7 22.82 9.08 28.40
C ARG A 7 22.32 8.86 26.97
N ASN A 8 22.47 7.63 26.49
CA ASN A 8 22.05 7.19 25.17
C ASN A 8 20.51 7.19 25.15
N ALA A 9 19.91 8.39 25.11
CA ALA A 9 18.47 8.55 25.06
C ALA A 9 18.00 7.90 23.77
N ALA A 10 17.11 6.90 23.90
CA ALA A 10 16.58 6.18 22.75
C ALA A 10 16.04 7.17 21.70
N LYS A 11 16.61 7.11 20.49
CA LYS A 11 16.27 7.99 19.37
C LYS A 11 14.78 7.92 19.06
N ARG A 12 14.18 9.08 18.77
CA ARG A 12 12.76 9.24 18.48
C ARG A 12 12.55 9.20 16.97
N VAL A 13 11.69 8.29 16.52
CA VAL A 13 11.44 8.09 15.09
C VAL A 13 9.98 8.37 14.80
N ALA A 14 9.70 9.25 13.84
CA ALA A 14 8.35 9.42 13.33
C ALA A 14 8.06 8.39 12.23
N VAL A 15 6.88 7.79 12.30
CA VAL A 15 6.33 6.95 11.22
C VAL A 15 5.02 7.60 10.77
N VAL A 16 4.84 7.80 9.46
CA VAL A 16 3.62 8.42 8.93
C VAL A 16 2.77 7.37 8.23
N GLY A 17 1.63 7.03 8.81
CA GLY A 17 0.70 6.00 8.37
C GLY A 17 0.82 4.70 9.19
N ALA A 18 -0.32 4.17 9.63
CA ALA A 18 -0.50 2.90 10.34
C ALA A 18 -1.16 1.82 9.45
N GLY A 19 -0.85 1.85 8.14
CA GLY A 19 -1.05 0.72 7.24
C GLY A 19 0.01 -0.37 7.42
N THR A 20 -0.03 -1.42 6.59
CA THR A 20 0.89 -2.58 6.67
C THR A 20 2.37 -2.20 6.83
N SER A 21 2.85 -1.22 6.04
CA SER A 21 4.24 -0.75 6.11
C SER A 21 4.58 -0.07 7.43
N GLY A 22 3.67 0.77 7.94
CA GLY A 22 3.88 1.51 9.18
C GLY A 22 3.88 0.60 10.41
N LEU A 23 3.01 -0.41 10.44
CA LEU A 23 2.98 -1.41 11.48
C LEU A 23 4.28 -2.21 11.52
N ALA A 24 4.77 -2.67 10.36
CA ALA A 24 6.05 -3.37 10.26
C ALA A 24 7.22 -2.48 10.71
N ALA A 25 7.27 -1.23 10.23
CA ALA A 25 8.30 -0.27 10.60
C ALA A 25 8.32 -0.03 12.13
N CYS A 26 7.17 0.25 12.72
CA CYS A 26 7.04 0.49 14.17
C CYS A 26 7.49 -0.73 14.98
N LYS A 27 7.02 -1.94 14.63
CA LYS A 27 7.42 -3.18 15.31
C LYS A 27 8.95 -3.38 15.27
N HIS A 28 9.58 -3.13 14.13
CA HIS A 28 11.03 -3.28 13.99
C HIS A 28 11.84 -2.20 14.70
N LEU A 29 11.29 -1.00 14.86
CA LEU A 29 11.87 0.07 15.66
C LEU A 29 11.80 -0.27 17.15
N LEU A 30 10.63 -0.74 17.63
CA LEU A 30 10.45 -1.21 19.01
C LEU A 30 11.43 -2.34 19.36
N ALA A 31 11.56 -3.33 18.48
CA ALA A 31 12.48 -4.46 18.69
C ALA A 31 13.97 -4.05 18.76
N ARG A 32 14.32 -2.86 18.26
CA ARG A 32 15.68 -2.30 18.30
C ARG A 32 15.88 -1.27 19.42
N GLY A 33 14.87 -1.06 20.27
CA GLY A 33 14.96 -0.13 21.40
C GLY A 33 14.77 1.35 21.02
N PHE A 34 14.26 1.65 19.83
CA PHE A 34 13.88 3.02 19.46
C PHE A 34 12.56 3.45 20.12
N ARG A 35 12.26 4.74 20.07
CA ARG A 35 10.98 5.32 20.54
C ARG A 35 10.14 5.83 19.36
N PRO A 36 9.44 4.94 18.64
CA PRO A 36 8.61 5.36 17.52
C PRO A 36 7.37 6.13 17.98
N VAL A 37 6.92 7.08 17.17
CA VAL A 37 5.56 7.63 17.20
C VAL A 37 4.98 7.47 15.81
N VAL A 38 3.85 6.78 15.69
CA VAL A 38 3.14 6.60 14.43
C VAL A 38 2.00 7.62 14.37
N PHE A 39 1.97 8.45 13.33
CA PHE A 39 0.84 9.34 13.07
C PHE A 39 -0.07 8.72 12.00
N GLU A 40 -1.32 8.45 12.34
CA GLU A 40 -2.34 7.91 11.43
C GLU A 40 -3.48 8.91 11.26
N ALA A 41 -3.80 9.26 10.02
CA ALA A 41 -4.87 10.21 9.72
C ALA A 41 -6.26 9.62 10.00
N GLY A 42 -6.43 8.31 9.84
CA GLY A 42 -7.66 7.58 10.15
C GLY A 42 -7.87 7.29 11.64
N ALA A 43 -8.99 6.64 11.95
CA ALA A 43 -9.38 6.27 13.31
C ALA A 43 -8.92 4.86 13.73
N SER A 44 -8.32 4.09 12.82
CA SER A 44 -7.86 2.72 13.07
C SER A 44 -6.62 2.40 12.24
N VAL A 45 -5.96 1.29 12.58
CA VAL A 45 -4.91 0.70 11.74
C VAL A 45 -5.54 0.06 10.50
N GLY A 46 -4.69 -0.28 9.52
CA GLY A 46 -5.08 -1.06 8.33
C GLY A 46 -4.86 -0.34 7.01
N GLY A 47 -4.83 0.99 7.03
CA GLY A 47 -4.57 1.81 5.84
C GLY A 47 -5.58 1.52 4.72
N LEU A 48 -5.07 1.18 3.53
CA LEU A 48 -5.89 0.91 2.34
C LEU A 48 -7.00 -0.12 2.60
N TRP A 49 -6.77 -1.12 3.45
CA TRP A 49 -7.75 -2.18 3.74
C TRP A 49 -9.00 -1.71 4.49
N THR A 50 -8.99 -0.48 5.00
CA THR A 50 -10.15 0.16 5.64
C THR A 50 -11.03 0.93 4.65
N ARG A 51 -10.58 1.11 3.40
CA ARG A 51 -11.26 1.89 2.35
C ARG A 51 -11.22 1.13 1.03
N THR A 52 -12.11 0.17 0.91
CA THR A 52 -12.17 -0.75 -0.21
C THR A 52 -13.62 -1.04 -0.57
N LEU A 53 -13.86 -1.53 -1.79
CA LEU A 53 -15.16 -2.08 -2.16
C LEU A 53 -15.48 -3.31 -1.29
N ALA A 54 -16.77 -3.55 -1.04
CA ALA A 54 -17.25 -4.69 -0.24
C ALA A 54 -16.72 -6.06 -0.74
N SER A 55 -16.59 -6.22 -2.05
CA SER A 55 -16.11 -7.47 -2.66
C SER A 55 -14.60 -7.69 -2.53
N THR A 56 -13.84 -6.70 -2.05
CA THR A 56 -12.38 -6.72 -2.08
C THR A 56 -11.81 -7.87 -1.28
N ARG A 57 -10.94 -8.66 -1.94
CA ARG A 57 -10.18 -9.77 -1.37
C ARG A 57 -8.71 -9.66 -1.74
N LEU A 58 -7.86 -10.35 -0.99
CA LEU A 58 -6.49 -10.60 -1.40
C LEU A 58 -6.46 -11.38 -2.71
N GLN A 59 -5.57 -10.97 -3.60
CA GLN A 59 -5.34 -11.65 -4.88
C GLN A 59 -4.26 -12.72 -4.80
N SER A 60 -3.65 -12.83 -3.62
CA SER A 60 -2.67 -13.86 -3.28
C SER A 60 -3.22 -14.69 -2.11
N PRO A 61 -2.88 -15.99 -2.04
CA PRO A 61 -3.25 -16.80 -0.89
C PRO A 61 -2.77 -16.20 0.43
N HIS A 62 -3.49 -16.43 1.53
CA HIS A 62 -3.13 -15.90 2.85
C HIS A 62 -1.69 -16.29 3.25
N VAL A 63 -1.23 -17.50 2.89
CA VAL A 63 0.15 -17.95 3.18
C VAL A 63 1.23 -17.08 2.55
N ALA A 64 0.93 -16.44 1.41
CA ALA A 64 1.83 -15.53 0.70
C ALA A 64 1.69 -14.08 1.19
N TYR A 65 0.60 -13.74 1.88
CA TYR A 65 0.35 -12.42 2.45
C TYR A 65 0.33 -12.50 3.99
N ARG A 66 1.47 -12.77 4.61
CA ARG A 66 1.63 -12.73 6.08
C ARG A 66 2.94 -12.07 6.47
N PHE A 67 3.00 -11.58 7.69
CA PHE A 67 4.28 -11.18 8.28
C PHE A 67 5.07 -12.44 8.58
N SER A 68 6.39 -12.36 8.45
CA SER A 68 7.27 -13.53 8.58
C SER A 68 7.21 -14.18 9.96
N ASP A 69 6.82 -13.42 10.99
CA ASP A 69 6.76 -13.81 12.39
C ASP A 69 5.34 -13.74 12.98
N PHE A 70 4.31 -13.62 12.14
CA PHE A 70 2.92 -13.60 12.58
C PHE A 70 2.03 -14.34 11.57
N PRO A 71 1.61 -15.58 11.86
CA PRO A 71 0.73 -16.34 10.97
C PRO A 71 -0.71 -15.83 11.03
N TRP A 72 -1.49 -16.17 10.01
CA TRP A 72 -2.94 -15.99 10.05
C TRP A 72 -3.60 -16.89 11.11
N PRO A 73 -4.73 -16.47 11.68
CA PRO A 73 -5.56 -17.36 12.51
C PRO A 73 -6.10 -18.54 11.69
N GLU A 74 -6.46 -19.62 12.39
CA GLU A 74 -7.15 -20.76 11.78
C GLU A 74 -8.52 -20.33 11.21
N GLY A 75 -8.94 -20.99 10.12
CA GLY A 75 -10.24 -20.74 9.49
C GLY A 75 -10.32 -19.49 8.62
N VAL A 76 -9.20 -18.77 8.40
CA VAL A 76 -9.18 -17.67 7.42
C VAL A 76 -9.42 -18.19 6.00
N ASP A 77 -10.10 -17.39 5.18
CA ASP A 77 -10.32 -17.70 3.76
C ASP A 77 -8.97 -17.91 3.05
N TRP A 78 -8.95 -18.78 2.04
CA TRP A 78 -7.74 -18.97 1.21
C TRP A 78 -7.27 -17.64 0.60
N PHE A 79 -8.23 -16.81 0.16
CA PHE A 79 -8.05 -15.43 -0.29
C PHE A 79 -8.81 -14.48 0.66
N PRO A 80 -8.17 -13.97 1.73
CA PRO A 80 -8.86 -13.19 2.76
C PRO A 80 -9.58 -11.96 2.22
N ARG A 81 -10.77 -11.71 2.72
CA ARG A 81 -11.54 -10.47 2.49
C ARG A 81 -10.88 -9.29 3.21
N HIS A 82 -11.13 -8.07 2.73
CA HIS A 82 -10.55 -6.85 3.30
C HIS A 82 -10.72 -6.76 4.83
N HIS A 83 -11.88 -7.11 5.38
CA HIS A 83 -12.12 -7.12 6.83
C HIS A 83 -11.23 -8.10 7.62
N GLN A 84 -10.93 -9.28 7.07
CA GLN A 84 -10.04 -10.28 7.67
C GLN A 84 -8.60 -9.75 7.66
N VAL A 85 -8.22 -9.01 6.61
CA VAL A 85 -6.92 -8.32 6.56
C VAL A 85 -6.83 -7.24 7.62
N VAL A 86 -7.87 -6.41 7.79
CA VAL A 86 -7.93 -5.40 8.87
C VAL A 86 -7.79 -6.05 10.24
N ASP A 87 -8.54 -7.12 10.51
CA ASP A 87 -8.48 -7.86 11.78
C ASP A 87 -7.08 -8.44 12.04
N TYR A 88 -6.45 -8.99 11.01
CA TYR A 88 -5.08 -9.52 11.08
C TYR A 88 -4.05 -8.42 11.37
N LEU A 89 -4.16 -7.26 10.71
CA LEU A 89 -3.27 -6.11 10.96
C LEU A 89 -3.48 -5.53 12.36
N ALA A 90 -4.72 -5.46 12.84
CA ALA A 90 -5.03 -5.05 14.21
C ALA A 90 -4.49 -6.06 15.24
N ALA A 91 -4.61 -7.37 14.98
CA ALA A 91 -4.04 -8.40 15.84
C ALA A 91 -2.50 -8.32 15.89
N TYR A 92 -1.85 -8.09 14.74
CA TYR A 92 -0.41 -7.84 14.66
C TYR A 92 -0.01 -6.62 15.50
N SER A 93 -0.72 -5.51 15.33
CA SER A 93 -0.44 -4.26 16.03
C SER A 93 -0.51 -4.43 17.56
N ARG A 94 -1.58 -5.06 18.07
CA ARG A 94 -1.72 -5.41 19.49
C ARG A 94 -0.61 -6.35 19.97
N ARG A 95 -0.31 -7.40 19.21
CA ARG A 95 0.64 -8.47 19.60
C ARG A 95 2.04 -7.94 19.86
N PHE A 96 2.45 -6.89 19.15
CA PHE A 96 3.80 -6.33 19.18
C PHE A 96 3.87 -4.95 19.86
N GLY A 97 2.80 -4.49 20.52
CA GLY A 97 2.76 -3.21 21.23
C GLY A 97 2.80 -1.98 20.32
N VAL A 98 2.48 -2.15 19.03
CA VAL A 98 2.49 -1.04 18.06
C VAL A 98 1.35 -0.07 18.36
N ASP A 99 0.18 -0.56 18.80
CA ASP A 99 -0.99 0.29 19.11
C ASP A 99 -0.66 1.42 20.09
N GLU A 100 0.20 1.18 21.08
CA GLU A 100 0.62 2.17 22.08
C GLU A 100 1.46 3.31 21.47
N CYS A 101 2.03 3.08 20.29
CA CYS A 101 2.83 4.07 19.56
C CYS A 101 1.99 4.88 18.57
N VAL A 102 0.75 4.47 18.29
CA VAL A 102 -0.09 5.10 17.27
C VAL A 102 -0.91 6.25 17.84
N ARG A 103 -0.84 7.38 17.16
CA ARG A 103 -1.72 8.53 17.33
C ARG A 103 -2.68 8.57 16.16
N PHE A 104 -3.90 8.08 16.40
CA PHE A 104 -5.00 8.15 15.43
C PHE A 104 -5.51 9.58 15.26
N ARG A 105 -6.28 9.81 14.20
CA ARG A 105 -6.82 11.12 13.83
C ARG A 105 -5.74 12.21 13.88
N SER A 106 -4.54 11.88 13.40
CA SER A 106 -3.37 12.73 13.44
C SER A 106 -2.75 12.78 12.04
N ARG A 107 -3.20 13.75 11.24
CA ARG A 107 -2.76 13.93 9.85
C ARG A 107 -1.48 14.75 9.83
N VAL A 108 -0.38 14.17 9.33
CA VAL A 108 0.82 14.93 9.00
C VAL A 108 0.54 15.75 7.74
N VAL A 109 0.66 17.07 7.83
CA VAL A 109 0.39 18.01 6.72
C VAL A 109 1.66 18.64 6.16
N ALA A 110 2.75 18.67 6.92
CA ALA A 110 4.06 19.10 6.46
C ALA A 110 5.18 18.35 7.20
N ALA A 111 6.31 18.20 6.52
CA ALA A 111 7.54 17.62 7.06
C ALA A 111 8.73 18.42 6.53
N GLU A 112 9.55 18.94 7.43
CA GLU A 112 10.72 19.75 7.11
C GLU A 112 11.93 19.20 7.87
N HIS A 113 13.08 19.11 7.20
CA HIS A 113 14.33 18.80 7.86
C HIS A 113 15.03 20.11 8.21
N VAL A 114 15.50 20.25 9.46
CA VAL A 114 16.11 21.47 9.99
C VAL A 114 17.45 21.11 10.62
N GLY A 115 18.57 21.68 10.15
CA GLY A 115 19.92 21.40 10.67
C GLY A 115 21.02 22.20 9.95
N GLU A 116 22.26 22.17 10.46
CA GLU A 116 23.39 23.02 10.00
C GLU A 116 23.92 22.73 8.58
N ASP A 117 23.45 21.66 7.92
CA ASP A 117 23.84 21.30 6.55
C ASP A 117 22.65 21.49 5.57
N ASP A 118 22.27 22.76 5.34
CA ASP A 118 21.23 23.15 4.37
C ASP A 118 21.66 22.96 2.89
N ASP A 119 22.88 22.47 2.62
CA ASP A 119 23.26 21.94 1.32
C ASP A 119 22.69 20.51 1.15
N ALA A 120 21.37 20.40 1.16
CA ALA A 120 20.61 19.18 0.85
C ALA A 120 20.80 18.71 -0.62
N GLY A 121 21.68 19.37 -1.38
CA GLY A 121 21.96 19.10 -2.79
C GLY A 121 22.67 17.77 -3.06
N ASP A 122 23.38 17.21 -2.08
CA ASP A 122 24.22 16.01 -2.27
C ASP A 122 23.89 14.84 -1.32
N ALA A 123 22.82 14.93 -0.52
CA ALA A 123 22.42 13.86 0.38
C ALA A 123 21.71 12.71 -0.37
N GLU A 124 22.42 12.00 -1.25
CA GLU A 124 21.89 10.82 -1.95
C GLU A 124 21.54 9.68 -0.96
N LEU A 125 22.22 9.62 0.19
CA LEU A 125 22.04 8.60 1.22
C LEU A 125 22.31 9.13 2.64
N TRP A 126 21.48 8.75 3.62
CA TRP A 126 21.64 9.06 5.05
C TRP A 126 21.65 10.56 5.39
N ALA A 127 22.19 10.95 6.55
CA ALA A 127 22.25 12.35 6.98
C ALA A 127 23.36 13.16 6.28
N GLY A 128 23.70 12.84 5.01
CA GLY A 128 24.74 13.51 4.22
C GLY A 128 26.19 13.19 4.65
N ASN A 129 26.38 12.57 5.82
CA ASN A 129 27.69 12.27 6.41
C ASN A 129 28.00 10.77 6.52
N GLY A 130 27.16 9.92 5.91
CA GLY A 130 27.27 8.45 6.01
C GLY A 130 26.74 7.84 7.31
N GLU A 131 26.31 8.65 8.27
CA GLU A 131 25.68 8.20 9.52
C GLU A 131 24.15 8.23 9.42
N ALA A 132 23.50 7.25 10.06
CA ALA A 132 22.05 7.13 10.03
C ALA A 132 21.31 8.32 10.70
N PHE A 133 22.02 9.09 11.53
CA PHE A 133 21.49 10.27 12.25
C PHE A 133 22.50 11.42 12.17
N GLY A 134 22.03 12.59 11.77
CA GLY A 134 22.84 13.83 11.72
C GLY A 134 22.53 14.78 12.86
N ALA A 135 23.08 15.99 12.79
CA ALA A 135 22.76 17.08 13.72
C ALA A 135 21.36 17.66 13.47
N GLY A 136 20.79 17.44 12.27
CA GLY A 136 19.46 17.90 11.92
C GLY A 136 18.33 17.06 12.52
N VAL A 137 17.14 17.67 12.59
CA VAL A 137 15.91 17.05 13.06
C VAL A 137 14.81 17.18 12.03
N TRP A 138 13.90 16.21 12.03
CA TRP A 138 12.65 16.27 11.28
C TRP A 138 11.58 16.96 12.12
N ARG A 139 11.04 18.07 11.59
CA ARG A 139 9.94 18.81 12.17
C ARG A 139 8.67 18.48 11.40
N LEU A 140 7.71 17.86 12.07
CA LEU A 140 6.42 17.48 11.51
C LEU A 140 5.31 18.42 11.99
N THR A 141 4.53 18.94 11.07
CA THR A 141 3.30 19.67 11.37
C THR A 141 2.13 18.70 11.27
N VAL A 142 1.42 18.53 12.37
CA VAL A 142 0.36 17.52 12.52
C VAL A 142 -0.95 18.19 12.90
N GLN A 143 -2.00 17.88 12.15
CA GLN A 143 -3.38 18.27 12.43
C GLN A 143 -4.07 17.15 13.21
N HIS A 144 -4.67 17.47 14.35
CA HIS A 144 -5.36 16.50 15.20
C HIS A 144 -6.88 16.63 15.10
N GLY A 145 -7.57 15.51 14.88
CA GLY A 145 -9.01 15.47 14.67
C GLY A 145 -9.43 16.30 13.46
N ASP A 146 -10.61 16.92 13.56
CA ASP A 146 -11.16 17.82 12.54
C ASP A 146 -10.84 19.30 12.82
N SER A 147 -9.92 19.57 13.76
CA SER A 147 -9.50 20.92 14.11
C SER A 147 -8.54 21.49 13.07
N ASP A 148 -8.67 22.76 12.71
CA ASP A 148 -7.69 23.47 11.88
C ASP A 148 -6.37 23.77 12.61
N ALA A 149 -6.36 23.67 13.94
CA ALA A 149 -5.15 23.84 14.73
C ALA A 149 -4.14 22.72 14.46
N THR A 150 -2.88 23.11 14.21
CA THR A 150 -1.77 22.19 14.00
C THR A 150 -0.81 22.22 15.19
N GLN A 151 -0.12 21.11 15.41
CA GLN A 151 0.92 20.97 16.41
C GLN A 151 2.22 20.50 15.74
N MET A 152 3.34 21.09 16.15
CA MET A 152 4.66 20.70 15.68
C MET A 152 5.29 19.65 16.58
N TYR A 153 5.96 18.68 15.97
CA TYR A 153 6.70 17.63 16.65
C TYR A 153 8.07 17.44 16.02
N GLU A 154 9.10 17.27 16.85
CA GLU A 154 10.47 17.03 16.39
C GLU A 154 10.89 15.58 16.62
N PHE A 155 11.63 15.02 15.66
CA PHE A 155 12.12 13.64 15.63
C PHE A 155 13.53 13.56 15.04
N ASP A 156 14.29 12.55 15.44
CA ASP A 156 15.63 12.28 14.90
C ASP A 156 15.56 11.68 13.48
N PHE A 157 14.46 10.98 13.15
CA PHE A 157 14.30 10.29 11.87
C PHE A 157 12.83 10.20 11.46
N LEU A 158 12.59 10.12 10.15
CA LEU A 158 11.26 10.05 9.55
C LEU A 158 11.15 8.85 8.61
N ILE A 159 10.09 8.04 8.79
CA ILE A 159 9.74 6.94 7.88
C ILE A 159 8.35 7.21 7.29
N LEU A 160 8.28 7.40 5.98
CA LEU A 160 7.02 7.61 5.27
C LEU A 160 6.39 6.27 4.89
N CYS A 161 5.20 5.99 5.43
CA CYS A 161 4.41 4.79 5.19
C CYS A 161 3.01 5.16 4.65
N ILE A 162 2.94 6.21 3.83
CA ILE A 162 1.70 6.82 3.33
C ILE A 162 0.99 6.01 2.22
N GLY A 163 1.68 5.00 1.67
CA GLY A 163 1.17 4.18 0.58
C GLY A 163 1.19 4.89 -0.78
N ARG A 164 1.02 4.11 -1.87
CA ARG A 164 1.00 4.62 -3.25
C ARG A 164 -0.40 4.87 -3.81
N PHE A 165 -1.40 4.18 -3.25
CA PHE A 165 -2.77 4.12 -3.78
C PHE A 165 -3.76 4.85 -2.85
N SER A 166 -3.35 6.00 -2.32
CA SER A 166 -4.10 6.76 -1.32
C SER A 166 -4.13 8.26 -1.67
N GLY A 167 -5.29 8.88 -1.45
CA GLY A 167 -5.46 10.34 -1.38
C GLY A 167 -5.43 11.12 -2.70
N VAL A 168 -4.74 10.65 -3.74
CA VAL A 168 -4.61 11.40 -5.02
C VAL A 168 -4.96 10.51 -6.21
N PRO A 169 -6.14 10.69 -6.85
CA PRO A 169 -6.53 9.90 -8.01
C PRO A 169 -5.72 10.29 -9.25
N ASN A 170 -5.33 9.30 -10.03
CA ASN A 170 -4.70 9.52 -11.33
C ASN A 170 -5.81 9.68 -12.39
N ILE A 171 -6.22 10.92 -12.61
CA ILE A 171 -7.22 11.28 -13.61
C ILE A 171 -6.51 11.97 -14.77
N PRO A 172 -6.65 11.47 -16.03
CA PRO A 172 -6.01 12.11 -17.17
C PRO A 172 -6.58 13.51 -17.40
N ALA A 173 -5.74 14.43 -17.89
CA ALA A 173 -6.20 15.75 -18.31
C ALA A 173 -7.04 15.62 -19.59
N PHE A 174 -8.18 16.33 -19.61
CA PHE A 174 -9.07 16.38 -20.77
C PHE A 174 -9.12 17.80 -21.34
N PRO A 175 -9.22 17.96 -22.68
CA PRO A 175 -9.53 19.26 -23.26
C PRO A 175 -10.90 19.78 -22.78
N PRO A 176 -11.13 21.11 -22.80
CA PRO A 176 -12.41 21.69 -22.45
C PRO A 176 -13.56 21.05 -23.21
N ASN A 177 -14.65 20.72 -22.52
CA ASN A 177 -15.83 20.03 -23.07
C ASN A 177 -15.53 18.69 -23.77
N ARG A 178 -14.43 18.00 -23.40
CA ARG A 178 -14.09 16.65 -23.89
C ARG A 178 -13.77 15.65 -22.78
N GLY A 179 -14.04 16.01 -21.53
CA GLY A 179 -13.81 15.18 -20.35
C GLY A 179 -15.08 14.94 -19.54
N PRO A 180 -14.94 14.69 -18.23
CA PRO A 180 -16.07 14.57 -17.30
C PRO A 180 -17.07 15.72 -17.40
N ASP A 181 -16.61 16.95 -17.63
CA ASP A 181 -17.45 18.15 -17.72
C ASP A 181 -18.45 18.13 -18.89
N ALA A 182 -18.16 17.36 -19.95
CA ALA A 182 -19.08 17.21 -21.09
C ALA A 182 -20.18 16.17 -20.82
N PHE A 183 -19.99 15.33 -19.81
CA PHE A 183 -20.91 14.25 -19.48
C PHE A 183 -21.97 14.72 -18.49
N ARG A 184 -23.24 14.49 -18.82
CA ARG A 184 -24.38 14.89 -17.96
C ARG A 184 -24.65 13.92 -16.82
N GLY A 185 -23.99 12.76 -16.80
CA GLY A 185 -24.10 11.79 -15.72
C GLY A 185 -23.01 11.99 -14.66
N ARG A 186 -23.04 11.14 -13.63
CA ARG A 186 -22.02 11.17 -12.57
C ARG A 186 -20.74 10.50 -13.06
N VAL A 187 -19.60 11.15 -12.83
CA VAL A 187 -18.27 10.60 -13.05
C VAL A 187 -17.57 10.48 -11.71
N LEU A 188 -16.94 9.33 -11.45
CA LEU A 188 -16.22 9.03 -10.22
C LEU A 188 -14.91 8.31 -10.55
N HIS A 189 -13.87 8.55 -9.77
CA HIS A 189 -12.72 7.68 -9.72
C HIS A 189 -13.02 6.46 -8.84
N SER A 190 -12.28 5.35 -9.00
CA SER A 190 -12.47 4.13 -8.19
C SER A 190 -12.31 4.39 -6.70
N MET A 191 -11.44 5.33 -6.31
CA MET A 191 -11.26 5.74 -4.91
C MET A 191 -12.50 6.40 -4.33
N ASP A 192 -13.25 7.19 -5.11
CA ASP A 192 -14.48 7.81 -4.61
C ASP A 192 -15.53 6.74 -4.29
N LEU A 193 -15.55 5.64 -5.06
CA LEU A 193 -16.45 4.51 -4.80
C LEU A 193 -16.01 3.71 -3.57
N SER A 194 -14.71 3.48 -3.40
CA SER A 194 -14.14 2.80 -2.22
C SER A 194 -14.27 3.59 -0.91
N ASP A 195 -14.48 4.91 -0.99
CA ASP A 195 -14.69 5.77 0.18
C ASP A 195 -16.18 5.85 0.60
N MET A 196 -17.10 5.25 -0.17
CA MET A 196 -18.53 5.18 0.18
C MET A 196 -18.83 3.99 1.10
N ASP A 197 -19.92 4.10 1.85
CA ASP A 197 -20.53 2.94 2.51
C ASP A 197 -21.02 1.93 1.47
N ASP A 198 -20.88 0.62 1.77
CA ASP A 198 -21.22 -0.47 0.84
C ASP A 198 -22.64 -0.36 0.27
N ALA A 199 -23.60 0.06 1.09
CA ALA A 199 -25.00 0.23 0.68
C ALA A 199 -25.17 1.38 -0.32
N ASP A 200 -24.44 2.49 -0.12
CA ASP A 200 -24.49 3.66 -0.99
C ASP A 200 -23.79 3.39 -2.33
N ALA A 201 -22.65 2.69 -2.29
CA ALA A 201 -21.95 2.22 -3.49
C ALA A 201 -22.85 1.29 -4.32
N ALA A 202 -23.52 0.33 -3.69
CA ALA A 202 -24.45 -0.58 -4.35
C ALA A 202 -25.67 0.16 -4.93
N ALA A 203 -26.27 1.08 -4.17
CA ALA A 203 -27.41 1.88 -4.62
C ALA A 203 -27.06 2.81 -5.79
N LEU A 204 -25.82 3.31 -5.84
CA LEU A 204 -25.34 4.15 -6.92
C LEU A 204 -25.31 3.41 -8.27
N VAL A 205 -24.98 2.13 -8.25
CA VAL A 205 -24.80 1.29 -9.44
C VAL A 205 -26.11 0.63 -9.90
N LYS A 206 -26.99 0.31 -8.94
CA LYS A 206 -28.22 -0.45 -9.19
C LYS A 206 -29.16 0.22 -10.20
N GLY A 207 -29.55 -0.52 -11.23
CA GLY A 207 -30.42 -0.08 -12.31
C GLY A 207 -29.81 1.03 -13.19
N LYS A 208 -28.49 1.27 -13.13
CA LYS A 208 -27.82 2.30 -13.92
C LYS A 208 -27.04 1.70 -15.08
N ARG A 209 -26.89 2.49 -16.13
CA ARG A 209 -25.92 2.21 -17.20
C ARG A 209 -24.56 2.70 -16.75
N VAL A 210 -23.66 1.77 -16.45
CA VAL A 210 -22.33 2.08 -15.91
C VAL A 210 -21.27 1.79 -16.96
N ALA A 211 -20.36 2.75 -17.16
CA ALA A 211 -19.14 2.56 -17.94
C ALA A 211 -17.93 2.60 -17.00
N VAL A 212 -17.13 1.54 -17.01
CA VAL A 212 -15.90 1.42 -16.21
C VAL A 212 -14.70 1.66 -17.13
N VAL A 213 -13.92 2.70 -16.85
CA VAL A 213 -12.75 3.07 -17.67
C VAL A 213 -11.48 2.55 -17.01
N GLY A 214 -10.77 1.66 -17.71
CA GLY A 214 -9.53 1.04 -17.26
C GLY A 214 -9.56 -0.48 -17.35
N SER A 215 -8.38 -1.09 -17.29
CA SER A 215 -8.16 -2.54 -17.21
C SER A 215 -7.29 -2.93 -16.02
N GLY A 216 -7.24 -2.09 -15.00
CA GLY A 216 -6.59 -2.41 -13.73
C GLY A 216 -7.44 -3.36 -12.88
N LYS A 217 -6.84 -3.90 -11.82
CA LYS A 217 -7.52 -4.82 -10.87
C LYS A 217 -8.83 -4.22 -10.33
N SER A 218 -8.79 -2.98 -9.83
CA SER A 218 -9.98 -2.28 -9.36
C SER A 218 -11.06 -2.11 -10.44
N ALA A 219 -10.69 -1.97 -11.72
CA ALA A 219 -11.69 -1.86 -12.79
C ALA A 219 -12.45 -3.17 -12.99
N TYR A 220 -11.77 -4.31 -12.89
CA TYR A 220 -12.43 -5.61 -12.97
C TYR A 220 -13.33 -5.89 -11.76
N ASP A 221 -12.88 -5.54 -10.55
CA ASP A 221 -13.69 -5.69 -9.33
C ASP A 221 -14.97 -4.83 -9.42
N ILE A 222 -14.85 -3.57 -9.83
CA ILE A 222 -16.01 -2.68 -10.03
C ILE A 222 -16.94 -3.21 -11.11
N ALA A 223 -16.40 -3.69 -12.24
CA ALA A 223 -17.20 -4.26 -13.31
C ALA A 223 -17.97 -5.50 -12.84
N ALA A 224 -17.35 -6.35 -12.01
CA ALA A 224 -17.99 -7.51 -11.41
C ALA A 224 -19.11 -7.10 -10.44
N GLU A 225 -18.90 -6.11 -9.57
CA GLU A 225 -19.95 -5.58 -8.70
C GLU A 225 -21.11 -4.96 -9.50
N CYS A 226 -20.81 -4.26 -10.58
CA CYS A 226 -21.84 -3.74 -11.48
C CYS A 226 -22.65 -4.86 -12.13
N ALA A 227 -21.98 -5.93 -12.58
CA ALA A 227 -22.66 -7.08 -13.16
C ALA A 227 -23.55 -7.80 -12.14
N GLU A 228 -23.09 -7.97 -10.90
CA GLU A 228 -23.88 -8.57 -9.81
C GLU A 228 -25.10 -7.72 -9.46
N ALA A 229 -24.93 -6.40 -9.37
CA ALA A 229 -26.02 -5.48 -9.00
C ALA A 229 -27.11 -5.33 -10.07
N ASN A 230 -26.74 -5.47 -11.35
CA ASN A 230 -27.60 -5.12 -12.49
C ASN A 230 -28.00 -6.30 -13.37
N GLY A 231 -27.33 -7.45 -13.24
CA GLY A 231 -27.56 -8.62 -14.07
C GLY A 231 -27.41 -8.34 -15.57
N VAL A 232 -28.09 -9.17 -16.37
CA VAL A 232 -28.06 -9.09 -17.84
C VAL A 232 -28.93 -7.98 -18.42
N GLU A 233 -29.83 -7.39 -17.62
CA GLU A 233 -30.76 -6.37 -18.07
C GLU A 233 -30.09 -4.99 -18.23
N HIS A 234 -29.10 -4.70 -17.37
CA HIS A 234 -28.34 -3.45 -17.40
C HIS A 234 -26.83 -3.71 -17.32
N PRO A 235 -26.23 -4.35 -18.33
CA PRO A 235 -24.81 -4.71 -18.30
C PRO A 235 -23.93 -3.47 -18.22
N CYS A 236 -22.82 -3.57 -17.49
CA CYS A 236 -21.79 -2.53 -17.51
C CYS A 236 -20.94 -2.60 -18.79
N THR A 237 -20.38 -1.46 -19.19
CA THR A 237 -19.44 -1.38 -20.32
C THR A 237 -18.04 -1.13 -19.81
N THR A 238 -17.10 -2.02 -20.13
CA THR A 238 -15.68 -1.83 -19.78
C THR A 238 -14.92 -1.20 -20.95
N VAL A 239 -14.24 -0.08 -20.70
CA VAL A 239 -13.41 0.62 -21.69
C VAL A 239 -11.94 0.42 -21.33
N CYS A 240 -11.24 -0.43 -22.09
CA CYS A 240 -9.82 -0.71 -21.88
C CYS A 240 -8.97 -0.20 -23.05
N ARG A 241 -7.89 0.54 -22.75
CA ARG A 241 -6.91 0.95 -23.77
C ARG A 241 -6.03 -0.21 -24.23
N SER A 242 -5.62 -1.05 -23.29
CA SER A 242 -4.75 -2.20 -23.54
C SER A 242 -5.30 -3.41 -22.78
N PRO A 243 -5.47 -4.56 -23.46
CA PRO A 243 -5.90 -5.78 -22.79
C PRO A 243 -4.86 -6.21 -21.75
N GLN A 244 -5.33 -6.79 -20.65
CA GLN A 244 -4.49 -7.41 -19.63
C GLN A 244 -4.70 -8.92 -19.66
N TRP A 245 -3.66 -9.67 -19.34
CA TRP A 245 -3.76 -11.11 -19.16
C TRP A 245 -4.56 -11.41 -17.89
N ILE A 246 -5.64 -12.17 -18.04
CA ILE A 246 -6.47 -12.62 -16.93
C ILE A 246 -6.10 -14.07 -16.63
N VAL A 247 -5.58 -14.31 -15.43
CA VAL A 247 -5.31 -15.66 -14.93
C VAL A 247 -6.54 -16.07 -14.12
N HIS A 248 -7.39 -16.90 -14.71
CA HIS A 248 -8.65 -17.35 -14.09
C HIS A 248 -8.46 -18.41 -13.01
N ASP A 249 -7.42 -19.23 -13.15
CA ASP A 249 -7.07 -20.27 -12.19
C ASP A 249 -5.56 -20.23 -11.95
N THR A 250 -5.19 -20.26 -10.67
CA THR A 250 -3.79 -20.39 -10.29
C THR A 250 -3.33 -21.84 -10.37
N GLU A 251 -4.20 -22.83 -10.50
CA GLU A 251 -3.83 -24.25 -10.59
C GLU A 251 -3.57 -24.68 -12.05
N VAL A 252 -2.30 -24.91 -12.38
CA VAL A 252 -1.91 -25.58 -13.62
C VAL A 252 -2.36 -27.04 -13.54
N TRP A 253 -3.10 -27.47 -14.57
CA TRP A 253 -3.69 -28.81 -14.66
C TRP A 253 -4.57 -29.20 -13.46
N GLY A 254 -5.14 -28.21 -12.75
CA GLY A 254 -5.99 -28.41 -11.58
C GLY A 254 -5.28 -29.02 -10.37
N LYS A 255 -3.95 -28.99 -10.33
CA LYS A 255 -3.16 -29.65 -9.26
C LYS A 255 -1.92 -28.89 -8.80
N VAL A 256 -1.36 -27.99 -9.62
CA VAL A 256 -0.11 -27.31 -9.30
C VAL A 256 -0.30 -25.81 -9.34
N ASN A 257 -0.24 -25.17 -8.17
CA ASN A 257 -0.32 -23.71 -8.09
C ASN A 257 0.82 -23.04 -8.89
N LEU A 258 0.49 -22.08 -9.75
CA LEU A 258 1.39 -21.25 -10.55
C LEU A 258 2.43 -20.56 -9.67
N GLY A 259 2.08 -20.22 -8.43
CA GLY A 259 3.01 -19.71 -7.44
C GLY A 259 4.20 -20.66 -7.21
N TYR A 260 3.97 -21.97 -7.16
CA TYR A 260 5.06 -22.93 -7.01
C TYR A 260 5.93 -23.06 -8.25
N LEU A 261 5.40 -22.76 -9.44
CA LEU A 261 6.17 -22.81 -10.69
C LEU A 261 6.98 -21.54 -10.92
N PHE A 262 6.41 -20.37 -10.62
CA PHE A 262 6.95 -19.07 -11.01
C PHE A 262 7.42 -18.21 -9.84
N VAL A 263 6.93 -18.42 -8.62
CA VAL A 263 7.24 -17.60 -7.44
C VAL A 263 8.08 -18.42 -6.46
N ASN A 264 9.24 -18.88 -6.94
CA ASN A 264 10.22 -19.62 -6.15
C ASN A 264 11.65 -19.22 -6.53
N ARG A 265 12.63 -19.56 -5.68
CA ARG A 265 14.04 -19.19 -5.89
C ARG A 265 14.64 -19.73 -7.19
N PHE A 266 14.19 -20.89 -7.67
CA PHE A 266 14.66 -21.47 -8.92
C PHE A 266 14.10 -20.72 -10.13
N ALA A 267 12.82 -20.35 -10.11
CA ALA A 267 12.20 -19.57 -11.17
C ALA A 267 12.82 -18.18 -11.32
N GLU A 268 13.26 -17.58 -10.21
CA GLU A 268 14.03 -16.34 -10.20
C GLU A 268 15.38 -16.45 -10.94
N LEU A 269 15.93 -17.66 -11.14
CA LEU A 269 17.12 -17.86 -11.97
C LEU A 269 16.81 -17.69 -13.46
N MET A 270 15.56 -17.86 -13.88
CA MET A 270 15.11 -17.73 -15.27
C MET A 270 14.94 -16.25 -15.69
N VAL A 271 14.92 -15.33 -14.72
CA VAL A 271 14.71 -13.90 -14.98
C VAL A 271 16.06 -13.21 -15.17
N ARG A 272 16.25 -12.56 -16.32
CA ARG A 272 17.42 -11.70 -16.54
C ARG A 272 17.32 -10.47 -15.64
N LYS A 273 18.33 -10.27 -14.80
CA LYS A 273 18.44 -9.10 -13.93
C LYS A 273 19.34 -8.04 -14.57
N PRO A 274 18.99 -6.75 -14.49
CA PRO A 274 19.93 -5.68 -14.80
C PRO A 274 21.22 -5.89 -13.99
N GLU A 275 22.38 -5.67 -14.60
CA GLU A 275 23.70 -5.79 -13.96
C GLU A 275 24.11 -7.22 -13.51
N ALA A 276 23.38 -8.25 -13.94
CA ALA A 276 23.76 -9.63 -13.65
C ALA A 276 25.10 -10.01 -14.31
N GLY A 277 26.01 -10.59 -13.52
CA GLY A 277 27.28 -11.13 -14.03
C GLY A 277 27.08 -12.24 -15.07
N MET A 278 28.12 -12.51 -15.87
CA MET A 278 28.07 -13.44 -17.01
C MET A 278 27.44 -14.80 -16.68
N VAL A 279 27.76 -15.39 -15.52
CA VAL A 279 27.22 -16.68 -15.08
C VAL A 279 25.71 -16.63 -14.86
N SER A 280 25.21 -15.58 -14.20
CA SER A 280 23.78 -15.42 -13.95
C SER A 280 23.01 -15.17 -15.24
N SER A 281 23.60 -14.43 -16.19
CA SER A 281 22.99 -14.18 -17.49
C SER A 281 22.94 -15.44 -18.36
N LEU A 282 23.98 -16.27 -18.30
CA LEU A 282 24.01 -17.58 -18.95
C LEU A 282 22.97 -18.53 -18.36
N LEU A 283 22.89 -18.62 -17.04
CA LEU A 283 21.88 -19.44 -16.35
C LEU A 283 20.46 -18.99 -16.70
N ALA A 284 20.18 -17.68 -16.68
CA ALA A 284 18.88 -17.16 -17.09
C ALA A 284 18.54 -17.49 -18.54
N THR A 285 19.54 -17.50 -19.43
CA THR A 285 19.33 -17.84 -20.85
C THR A 285 19.10 -19.33 -21.07
N LEU A 286 19.85 -20.20 -20.37
CA LEU A 286 19.70 -21.66 -20.46
C LEU A 286 18.39 -22.15 -19.84
N LEU A 287 17.97 -21.50 -18.75
CA LEU A 287 16.76 -21.86 -18.01
C LEU A 287 15.52 -21.10 -18.48
N ALA A 288 15.66 -20.11 -19.36
CA ALA A 288 14.52 -19.41 -19.92
C ALA A 288 13.59 -20.41 -20.61
N PRO A 289 12.26 -20.31 -20.39
CA PRO A 289 11.33 -21.20 -21.06
C PRO A 289 11.48 -21.04 -22.57
N LEU A 290 11.52 -22.17 -23.30
CA LEU A 290 11.56 -22.23 -24.76
C LEU A 290 10.21 -21.79 -25.34
N VAL A 291 9.81 -20.54 -25.11
CA VAL A 291 8.70 -19.92 -25.82
C VAL A 291 9.28 -19.40 -27.12
N ARG A 292 9.24 -20.23 -28.17
CA ARG A 292 9.42 -19.74 -29.53
C ARG A 292 8.20 -18.88 -29.83
N ASN A 293 8.41 -17.59 -30.02
CA ASN A 293 7.42 -16.71 -30.65
C ASN A 293 7.11 -17.29 -32.04
N THR A 294 5.96 -17.92 -32.17
CA THR A 294 5.26 -18.12 -33.45
C THR A 294 4.10 -17.16 -33.51
#